data_AF-A0AAW8NTM8-F1
#
_entry.id   AF-A0AAW8NTM8-F1
#
_cell.length_a   1.000
_cell.length_b   1.000
_cell.length_c   1.000
_cell.angle_alpha   90.00
_cell.angle_beta   90.00
_cell.angle_gamma   90.00
#
_symmetry.space_group_name_H-M   'P 1'
#
loop_
_entity.id
_entity.type
_entity.pdbx_description
1 polymer ?
#
loop_
_entity_poly.entity_id
_entity_poly.type
_entity_poly.pdbx_seq_one_letter_code
_entity_poly.pdbx_strand_id
1 'polypeptide(L)'
;MAGDIRVVSSFINAMNNHKLSKADVLLLNHLMMKYADFEQKKSFVINQSKIADDLSLKQPNVSRSLKKLVASGLLRLEGQNLFSIQI
;
A
#
# COMPACT_ATOMS: atom_id res chain seq x y z
N MET A 1 16.01 13.23 9.17
CA MET A 1 15.33 13.79 10.37
C MET A 1 14.09 14.63 10.03
N ALA A 2 14.16 15.79 9.37
CA ALA A 2 12.95 16.58 9.03
C ALA A 2 12.06 15.97 7.90
N GLY A 3 12.60 14.99 7.17
CA GLY A 3 11.83 14.18 6.20
C GLY A 3 11.00 13.11 6.91
N ASP A 4 11.59 12.39 7.87
CA ASP A 4 10.99 11.23 8.53
C ASP A 4 9.72 11.57 9.30
N ILE A 5 9.69 12.69 10.02
CA ILE A 5 8.50 13.12 10.78
C ILE A 5 7.34 13.49 9.84
N ARG A 6 7.63 14.11 8.70
CA ARG A 6 6.59 14.49 7.71
C ARG A 6 5.98 13.27 7.05
N VAL A 7 6.81 12.28 6.70
CA VAL A 7 6.37 11.01 6.16
C VAL A 7 5.46 10.27 7.15
N VAL A 8 5.89 10.15 8.41
CA VAL A 8 5.10 9.51 9.47
C VAL A 8 3.79 10.27 9.72
N SER A 9 3.81 11.60 9.73
CA SER A 9 2.61 12.43 9.91
C SER A 9 1.62 12.23 8.77
N SER A 10 2.08 12.21 7.51
CA SER A 10 1.25 11.92 6.34
C SER A 10 0.62 10.54 6.42
N PHE A 11 1.37 9.53 6.85
CA PHE A 11 0.84 8.18 7.07
C PHE A 11 -0.25 8.14 8.15
N ILE A 12 -0.02 8.77 9.31
CA ILE A 12 -1.00 8.83 10.40
C ILE A 12 -2.29 9.56 9.94
N ASN A 13 -2.14 10.67 9.22
CA ASN A 13 -3.27 11.41 8.67
C ASN A 13 -4.07 10.55 7.68
N ALA A 14 -3.39 9.82 6.80
CA ALA A 14 -4.03 8.90 5.86
C ALA A 14 -4.81 7.79 6.59
N MET A 15 -4.22 7.19 7.63
CA MET A 15 -4.90 6.18 8.46
C MET A 15 -6.19 6.71 9.08
N ASN A 16 -6.14 7.90 9.70
CA ASN A 16 -7.27 8.49 10.40
C ASN A 16 -8.37 8.97 9.43
N ASN A 17 -8.00 9.71 8.39
CA ASN A 17 -8.96 10.33 7.48
C ASN A 17 -9.66 9.29 6.57
N HIS A 18 -8.96 8.23 6.18
CA HIS A 18 -9.51 7.18 5.30
C HIS A 18 -9.98 5.94 6.05
N LYS A 19 -9.94 5.96 7.40
CA LYS A 19 -10.35 4.85 8.26
C LYS A 19 -9.73 3.54 7.79
N LEU A 20 -8.40 3.52 7.66
CA LEU A 20 -7.66 2.33 7.24
C LEU A 20 -7.81 1.24 8.30
N SER A 21 -8.15 0.04 7.85
CA SER A 21 -8.29 -1.14 8.71
C SER A 21 -6.92 -1.81 8.93
N LYS A 22 -6.88 -2.74 9.88
CA LYS A 22 -5.68 -3.58 10.12
C LYS A 22 -5.24 -4.33 8.85
N ALA A 23 -6.19 -4.79 8.03
CA ALA A 23 -5.90 -5.48 6.78
C ALA A 23 -5.28 -4.53 5.74
N ASP A 24 -5.73 -3.27 5.69
CA ASP A 24 -5.19 -2.26 4.77
C ASP A 24 -3.72 -1.96 5.12
N VAL A 25 -3.43 -1.80 6.41
CA VAL A 25 -2.06 -1.56 6.91
C VAL A 25 -1.17 -2.80 6.71
N LEU A 26 -1.70 -4.00 6.96
CA LEU A 26 -0.96 -5.25 6.71
C LEU A 26 -0.57 -5.39 5.24
N LEU A 27 -1.50 -5.11 4.32
CA LEU A 27 -1.23 -5.14 2.90
C LEU A 27 -0.15 -4.13 2.52
N LEU A 28 -0.25 -2.89 3.02
CA LEU A 28 0.75 -1.87 2.76
C LEU A 28 2.14 -2.30 3.24
N ASN A 29 2.25 -2.83 4.46
CA ASN A 29 3.51 -3.34 4.99
C ASN A 29 4.09 -4.47 4.12
N HIS A 30 3.25 -5.42 3.70
CA HIS A 30 3.67 -6.49 2.79
C HIS A 30 4.20 -5.93 1.46
N LEU A 31 3.52 -4.95 0.86
CA LEU A 31 3.97 -4.30 -0.38
C LEU A 31 5.28 -3.55 -0.15
N MET A 32 5.40 -2.79 0.93
CA MET A 32 6.63 -2.09 1.29
C MET A 32 7.79 -3.07 1.44
N MET A 33 7.65 -4.15 2.22
CA MET A 33 8.75 -5.10 2.40
C MET A 33 9.10 -5.84 1.11
N LYS A 34 8.11 -6.26 0.33
CA LYS A 34 8.31 -7.02 -0.92
C LYS A 34 8.96 -6.19 -2.02
N TYR A 35 8.76 -4.88 -2.01
CA TYR A 35 9.26 -3.96 -3.03
C TYR A 35 10.24 -2.91 -2.50
N ALA A 36 10.64 -2.97 -1.23
CA ALA A 36 11.62 -2.07 -0.61
C ALA A 36 13.03 -2.27 -1.18
N ASP A 37 13.37 -3.50 -1.58
CA ASP A 37 14.66 -3.83 -2.18
C ASP A 37 14.79 -3.31 -3.63
N PHE A 38 13.68 -2.94 -4.27
CA PHE A 38 13.65 -2.34 -5.60
C PHE A 38 13.82 -0.81 -5.50
N GLU A 39 15.05 -0.36 -5.26
CA GLU A 39 15.56 1.03 -5.39
C GLU A 39 14.48 2.12 -5.53
N GLN A 40 13.82 2.51 -4.44
CA GLN A 40 13.00 3.71 -4.19
C GLN A 40 11.99 4.26 -5.23
N LYS A 41 12.00 3.91 -6.52
CA LYS A 41 11.05 4.35 -7.55
C LYS A 41 11.12 3.39 -8.74
N LYS A 42 9.99 2.78 -9.07
CA LYS A 42 9.51 2.77 -10.48
C LYS A 42 8.10 2.26 -10.71
N SER A 43 7.42 1.77 -9.68
CA SER A 43 6.15 1.05 -9.75
C SER A 43 6.34 -0.46 -9.93
N PHE A 44 5.39 -1.22 -9.40
CA PHE A 44 5.37 -2.67 -9.37
C PHE A 44 3.99 -3.19 -9.79
N VAL A 45 3.98 -4.39 -10.38
CA VAL A 45 2.74 -5.05 -10.80
C VAL A 45 2.20 -5.90 -9.65
N ILE A 46 0.91 -5.77 -9.36
CA ILE A 46 0.25 -6.55 -8.31
C ILE A 46 -0.49 -7.75 -8.87
N ASN A 47 -0.14 -8.93 -8.40
CA ASN A 47 -0.96 -10.13 -8.51
C ASN A 47 -1.80 -10.31 -7.23
N GLN A 48 -3.07 -9.94 -7.29
CA GLN A 48 -3.96 -9.94 -6.11
C GLN A 48 -4.21 -11.34 -5.55
N SER A 49 -4.29 -12.37 -6.41
CA SER A 49 -4.49 -13.76 -5.95
C SER A 49 -3.27 -14.25 -5.18
N LYS A 50 -2.06 -14.01 -5.70
CA LYS A 50 -0.82 -14.37 -5.00
C LYS A 50 -0.70 -13.66 -3.66
N ILE A 51 -1.04 -12.37 -3.59
CA ILE A 51 -1.03 -11.63 -2.32
C ILE A 51 -2.08 -12.17 -1.35
N ALA A 52 -3.25 -12.56 -1.85
CA ALA A 52 -4.30 -13.17 -1.03
C ALA A 52 -3.79 -14.46 -0.38
N ASP A 53 -3.09 -15.30 -1.14
CA ASP A 53 -2.45 -16.52 -0.63
C ASP A 53 -1.32 -16.19 0.38
N ASP A 54 -0.40 -15.28 0.01
CA ASP A 54 0.74 -14.83 0.84
C ASP A 54 0.27 -14.30 2.22
N LEU A 55 -0.89 -13.65 2.27
CA LEU A 55 -1.46 -13.04 3.48
C LEU A 55 -2.58 -13.86 4.12
N SER A 56 -2.92 -15.04 3.59
CA SER A 56 -4.07 -15.84 4.02
C SER A 56 -5.39 -15.03 4.06
N LEU A 57 -5.59 -14.16 3.06
CA LEU A 57 -6.78 -13.33 2.88
C LEU A 57 -7.61 -13.84 1.69
N LYS A 58 -8.88 -13.46 1.64
CA LYS A 58 -9.67 -13.62 0.41
C LYS A 58 -9.30 -12.52 -0.59
N GLN A 59 -9.16 -12.85 -1.87
CA GLN A 59 -8.82 -11.87 -2.92
C GLN A 59 -9.69 -10.60 -2.93
N PRO A 60 -11.03 -10.66 -2.68
CA PRO A 60 -11.85 -9.45 -2.56
C PRO A 60 -11.39 -8.48 -1.45
N ASN A 61 -10.81 -8.99 -0.36
CA ASN A 61 -10.27 -8.17 0.71
C ASN A 61 -9.02 -7.42 0.22
N VAL A 62 -8.14 -8.10 -0.52
CA VAL A 62 -6.96 -7.46 -1.15
C VAL A 62 -7.41 -6.37 -2.12
N SER A 63 -8.38 -6.64 -2.98
CA SER A 63 -8.92 -5.66 -3.93
C SER A 63 -9.49 -4.42 -3.21
N ARG A 64 -10.26 -4.63 -2.14
CA ARG A 64 -10.80 -3.55 -1.31
C ARG A 64 -9.69 -2.72 -0.67
N SER A 65 -8.68 -3.38 -0.11
CA SER A 65 -7.56 -2.72 0.54
C SER A 65 -6.72 -1.90 -0.45
N LEU A 66 -6.45 -2.42 -1.64
CA LEU A 66 -5.76 -1.65 -2.70
C LEU A 66 -6.52 -0.38 -3.07
N LYS A 67 -7.84 -0.46 -3.27
CA LYS A 67 -8.68 0.72 -3.57
C LYS A 67 -8.60 1.76 -2.45
N LYS A 68 -8.63 1.31 -1.19
CA LYS A 68 -8.49 2.20 -0.03
C LYS A 68 -7.12 2.85 0.06
N LEU A 69 -6.05 2.09 -0.14
CA LEU A 69 -4.69 2.62 -0.10
C LEU A 69 -4.46 3.66 -1.20
N VAL A 70 -5.00 3.43 -2.40
CA VAL A 70 -5.01 4.44 -3.49
C VAL A 70 -5.82 5.68 -3.09
N ALA A 71 -7.03 5.51 -2.56
CA ALA A 71 -7.85 6.63 -2.12
C ALA A 71 -7.20 7.44 -0.98
N SER A 72 -6.37 6.79 -0.16
CA SER A 72 -5.62 7.42 0.94
C SER A 72 -4.33 8.14 0.52
N GLY A 73 -3.94 8.01 -0.76
CA GLY A 73 -2.70 8.59 -1.28
C GLY A 73 -1.43 7.85 -0.88
N LEU A 74 -1.52 6.71 -0.18
CA LEU A 74 -0.37 5.88 0.20
C LEU A 74 0.13 4.99 -0.95
N LEU A 75 -0.76 4.68 -1.90
CA LEU A 75 -0.44 4.06 -3.18
C LEU A 75 -0.92 4.95 -4.32
N ARG A 76 -0.27 4.84 -5.48
CA ARG A 76 -0.72 5.44 -6.73
C ARG A 76 -0.89 4.37 -7.79
N LEU A 77 -2.01 4.41 -8.52
CA LEU A 77 -2.25 3.56 -9.69
C LEU A 77 -1.71 4.27 -10.93
N GLU A 78 -0.68 3.70 -11.55
CA GLU A 78 0.05 4.29 -12.69
C GLU A 78 -0.36 3.65 -14.03
N GLY A 79 -1.17 2.59 -13.99
CA GLY A 79 -1.62 1.85 -15.18
C GLY A 79 -2.44 0.62 -14.80
N GLN A 80 -2.54 -0.36 -15.70
CA GLN A 80 -3.25 -1.60 -15.41
C GLN A 80 -2.45 -2.46 -14.41
N ASN A 81 -2.94 -2.56 -13.17
CA ASN A 81 -2.30 -3.27 -12.06
C ASN A 81 -0.89 -2.80 -11.70
N LEU A 82 -0.47 -1.62 -12.17
CA LEU A 82 0.84 -1.03 -11.90
C LEU A 82 0.71 0.03 -10.80
N PHE A 83 1.46 -0.13 -9.71
CA PHE A 83 1.33 0.69 -8.51
C PHE A 83 2.67 1.24 -8.02
N SER A 84 2.67 2.42 -7.41
CA SER A 84 3.83 2.98 -6.71
C SER A 84 3.47 3.35 -5.26
N ILE A 85 4.43 3.23 -4.34
CA ILE A 85 4.30 3.69 -2.94
C ILE A 85 4.64 5.18 -2.88
N GLN A 86 3.85 5.95 -2.13
CA GLN A 86 3.93 7.42 -2.07
C GLN A 86 4.30 7.94 -0.66
N ILE A 87 5.04 7.15 0.09
CA ILE A 87 5.38 7.39 1.51
C ILE A 87 6.81 7.88 1.60
#